data_AF-R1C1X1-F1
#
_entry.id   AF-R1C1X1-F1
#
_cell.length_a   1.000
_cell.length_b   1.000
_cell.length_c   1.000
_cell.angle_alpha   90.00
_cell.angle_beta   90.00
_cell.angle_gamma   90.00
#
_symmetry.space_group_name_H-M   'P 1'
#
loop_
_entity.id
_entity.type
_entity.pdbx_description
1 polymer ?
#
loop_
_entity_poly.entity_id
_entity_poly.type
_entity_poly.pdbx_seq_one_letter_code
_entity_poly.pdbx_strand_id
1 'polypeptide(L)'
;MPKRLACLKSHFEHDQELLSGQQAVLEAPDATAAECAARVLQPFIVGSYNRLGELLEDCALSDNDPAREAAILFYRRCLTLSQHWELHHQCRVAMCNLGVALKRAGLLRAALKMYNAAAGAL
;
A
#
# COMPACT_ATOMS: atom_id res chain seq x y z
N MET A 1 8.03 21.99 9.47
CA MET A 1 8.37 20.56 9.30
C MET A 1 7.85 19.57 10.37
N PRO A 2 7.55 19.90 11.64
CA PRO A 2 7.22 18.87 12.65
C PRO A 2 5.83 18.22 12.51
N LYS A 3 4.85 18.91 11.91
CA LYS A 3 3.47 18.40 11.77
C LYS A 3 3.35 17.21 10.81
N ARG A 4 4.15 17.16 9.75
CA ARG A 4 4.12 16.02 8.79
C ARG A 4 4.70 14.76 9.41
N LEU A 5 5.81 14.88 10.14
CA LEU A 5 6.46 13.75 10.81
C LEU A 5 5.58 13.15 11.92
N ALA A 6 4.89 14.00 12.70
CA ALA A 6 3.94 13.54 13.72
C ALA A 6 2.71 12.85 13.12
N CYS A 7 2.19 13.37 12.01
CA CYS A 7 1.10 12.77 11.25
C CYS A 7 1.50 11.37 10.73
N LEU A 8 2.68 11.28 10.12
CA LEU A 8 3.22 10.03 9.57
C LEU A 8 3.44 8.98 10.65
N LYS A 9 3.93 9.39 11.82
CA LYS A 9 4.11 8.49 12.96
C LYS A 9 2.78 7.95 13.48
N SER A 10 1.75 8.79 13.62
CA SER A 10 0.43 8.34 14.08
C SER A 10 -0.27 7.40 13.09
N HIS A 11 -0.11 7.63 11.78
CA HIS A 11 -0.64 6.73 10.75
C HIS A 11 0.13 5.42 10.70
N PHE A 12 1.45 5.46 10.82
CA PHE A 12 2.29 4.27 10.89
C PHE A 12 1.99 3.42 12.13
N GLU A 13 1.80 4.04 13.29
CA GLU A 13 1.43 3.34 14.54
C GLU A 13 0.03 2.70 14.41
N HIS A 14 -0.95 3.41 13.85
CA HIS A 14 -2.30 2.87 13.62
C HIS A 14 -2.30 1.70 12.63
N ASP A 15 -1.55 1.81 11.53
CA ASP A 15 -1.46 0.76 10.52
C ASP A 15 -0.61 -0.44 11.01
N GLN A 16 0.37 -0.21 11.89
CA GLN A 16 1.10 -1.28 12.58
C GLN A 16 0.20 -2.03 13.58
N GLU A 17 -0.72 -1.33 14.23
CA GLU A 17 -1.73 -1.92 15.12
C GLU A 17 -2.75 -2.78 14.35
N LEU A 18 -3.13 -2.35 13.14
CA LEU A 18 -3.91 -3.16 12.21
C LEU A 18 -3.17 -4.43 11.77
N LEU A 19 -1.87 -4.32 11.50
CA LEU A 19 -1.02 -5.46 11.11
C LEU A 19 -0.78 -6.44 12.28
N SER A 20 -0.64 -5.94 13.52
CA SER A 20 -0.47 -6.80 14.70
C SER A 20 -1.78 -7.49 15.11
N GLY A 21 -2.92 -6.79 15.01
CA GLY A 21 -4.25 -7.39 15.15
C GLY A 21 -4.50 -8.51 14.12
N GLN A 22 -3.85 -8.42 12.96
CA GLN A 22 -3.92 -9.42 11.90
C GLN A 22 -3.18 -10.74 12.24
N GLN A 23 -2.02 -10.68 12.89
CA GLN A 23 -1.31 -11.88 13.37
C GLN A 23 -2.14 -12.64 14.40
N ALA A 24 -2.81 -11.93 15.30
CA ALA A 24 -3.68 -12.54 16.30
C ALA A 24 -4.91 -13.26 15.70
N VAL A 25 -5.42 -12.78 14.55
CA VAL A 25 -6.56 -13.39 13.85
C VAL A 25 -6.17 -14.66 13.08
N LEU A 26 -4.95 -14.70 12.53
CA LEU A 26 -4.42 -15.88 11.84
C LEU A 26 -4.04 -17.01 12.82
N GLU A 27 -3.86 -16.69 14.10
CA GLU A 27 -3.63 -17.65 15.19
C GLU A 27 -4.95 -18.19 15.80
N ALA A 28 -6.11 -17.76 15.29
CA ALA A 28 -7.40 -18.24 15.77
C ALA A 28 -7.54 -19.77 15.53
N PRO A 29 -8.01 -20.54 16.52
CA PRO A 29 -8.00 -22.01 16.47
C PRO A 29 -8.99 -22.62 15.46
N ASP A 30 -9.89 -21.82 14.90
CA ASP A 30 -10.88 -22.24 13.91
C ASP A 30 -10.55 -21.63 12.54
N ALA A 31 -10.20 -22.49 11.58
CA ALA A 31 -9.85 -22.11 10.22
C ALA A 31 -10.96 -21.30 9.51
N THR A 32 -12.23 -21.57 9.83
CA THR A 32 -13.35 -20.84 9.22
C THR A 32 -13.51 -19.43 9.80
N ALA A 33 -13.23 -19.24 11.08
CA ALA A 33 -13.20 -17.92 11.70
C ALA A 33 -12.02 -17.10 11.20
N ALA A 34 -10.85 -17.72 11.02
CA ALA A 34 -9.66 -17.08 10.47
C ALA A 34 -9.87 -16.64 9.01
N GLU A 35 -10.47 -17.48 8.17
CA GLU A 35 -10.80 -17.13 6.78
C GLU A 35 -11.85 -16.01 6.67
N CYS A 36 -12.90 -16.05 7.50
CA CYS A 36 -13.92 -14.99 7.55
C CYS A 36 -13.30 -13.66 7.98
N ALA A 37 -12.48 -13.68 9.02
CA ALA A 37 -11.84 -12.49 9.54
C ALA A 37 -10.79 -11.94 8.54
N ALA A 38 -10.04 -12.80 7.85
CA ALA A 38 -9.15 -12.40 6.76
C ALA A 38 -9.92 -11.68 5.64
N ARG A 39 -11.06 -12.22 5.19
CA ARG A 39 -11.93 -11.57 4.18
C ARG A 39 -12.40 -10.18 4.60
N VAL A 40 -12.77 -10.01 5.87
CA VAL A 40 -13.25 -8.72 6.40
C VAL A 40 -12.12 -7.72 6.53
N LEU A 41 -10.94 -8.14 7.00
CA LEU A 41 -9.82 -7.26 7.27
C LEU A 41 -9.05 -6.87 6.00
N GLN A 42 -8.97 -7.75 5.00
CA GLN A 42 -8.07 -7.54 3.87
C GLN A 42 -8.31 -6.22 3.10
N PRO A 43 -9.55 -5.78 2.82
CA PRO A 43 -9.80 -4.50 2.17
C PRO A 43 -9.25 -3.30 2.97
N PHE A 44 -9.26 -3.39 4.30
CA PHE A 44 -8.68 -2.36 5.16
C PHE A 44 -7.16 -2.39 5.09
N ILE A 45 -6.56 -3.57 5.15
CA ILE A 45 -5.10 -3.75 5.06
C ILE A 45 -4.57 -3.24 3.72
N VAL A 46 -5.21 -3.62 2.61
CA VAL A 46 -4.88 -3.13 1.27
C VAL A 46 -4.97 -1.61 1.21
N GLY A 47 -6.04 -1.04 1.76
CA GLY A 47 -6.22 0.41 1.88
C GLY A 47 -5.11 1.09 2.68
N SER A 48 -4.71 0.52 3.82
CA SER A 48 -3.62 1.01 4.66
C SER A 48 -2.29 1.00 3.93
N TYR A 49 -1.92 -0.10 3.25
CA TYR A 49 -0.69 -0.14 2.45
C TYR A 49 -0.65 0.95 1.37
N ASN A 50 -1.77 1.20 0.67
CA ASN A 50 -1.83 2.29 -0.30
C ASN A 50 -1.64 3.65 0.36
N ARG A 51 -2.28 3.87 1.52
CA ARG A 51 -2.21 5.15 2.24
C ARG A 51 -0.83 5.44 2.82
N LEU A 52 -0.16 4.43 3.36
CA LEU A 52 1.22 4.55 3.82
C LEU A 52 2.16 4.93 2.67
N GLY A 53 1.99 4.31 1.50
CA GLY A 53 2.75 4.68 0.31
C GLY A 53 2.54 6.15 -0.08
N GLU A 54 1.31 6.65 0.00
CA GLU A 54 0.97 8.05 -0.32
C GLU A 54 1.65 9.01 0.66
N LEU A 55 1.54 8.74 1.96
CA LEU A 55 2.16 9.55 3.00
C LEU A 55 3.68 9.58 2.88
N LEU A 56 4.31 8.44 2.58
CA LEU A 56 5.75 8.36 2.38
C LEU A 56 6.20 9.17 1.16
N GLU A 57 5.45 9.14 0.06
CA GLU A 57 5.79 9.91 -1.12
C GLU A 57 5.54 11.42 -0.94
N ASP A 58 4.54 11.82 -0.15
CA ASP A 58 4.35 13.22 0.25
C ASP A 58 5.48 13.75 1.16
N CYS A 59 6.21 12.83 1.78
CA CYS A 59 7.37 13.12 2.61
C CYS A 59 8.70 13.04 1.89
N ALA A 60 8.76 12.49 0.68
CA ALA A 60 9.97 12.47 -0.13
C ALA A 60 10.40 13.90 -0.49
N LEU A 61 11.60 14.29 -0.11
CA LEU A 61 12.15 15.64 -0.31
C LEU A 61 13.00 15.76 -1.58
N SER A 62 13.38 14.65 -2.18
CA SER A 62 14.24 14.61 -3.37
C SER A 62 14.00 13.37 -4.20
N ASP A 63 14.64 13.27 -5.37
CA ASP A 63 14.31 12.19 -6.28
C ASP A 63 14.78 10.79 -5.84
N ASN A 64 15.82 10.76 -5.01
CA ASN A 64 16.42 9.56 -4.44
C ASN A 64 16.15 9.47 -2.93
N ASP A 65 15.03 10.00 -2.47
CA ASP A 65 14.68 9.97 -1.05
C ASP A 65 14.32 8.52 -0.64
N PRO A 66 14.90 7.98 0.46
CA PRO A 66 14.54 6.68 0.99
C PRO A 66 13.03 6.51 1.27
N ALA A 67 12.33 7.61 1.57
CA ALA A 67 10.88 7.60 1.75
C ALA A 67 10.16 7.17 0.45
N ARG A 68 10.68 7.54 -0.72
CA ARG A 68 10.11 7.12 -2.01
C ARG A 68 10.33 5.65 -2.28
N GLU A 69 11.50 5.12 -1.96
CA GLU A 69 11.77 3.69 -2.08
C GLU A 69 10.83 2.89 -1.18
N ALA A 70 10.62 3.36 0.05
CA ALA A 70 9.63 2.79 0.96
C ALA A 70 8.22 2.86 0.36
N ALA A 71 7.79 4.02 -0.16
CA ALA A 71 6.48 4.17 -0.81
C ALA A 71 6.25 3.13 -1.92
N ILE A 72 7.25 2.92 -2.78
CA ILE A 72 7.22 1.92 -3.85
C ILE A 72 6.99 0.51 -3.28
N LEU A 73 7.65 0.15 -2.17
CA LEU A 73 7.45 -1.15 -1.52
C LEU A 73 6.02 -1.30 -0.98
N PHE A 74 5.48 -0.27 -0.33
CA PHE A 74 4.12 -0.29 0.20
C PHE A 74 3.07 -0.43 -0.91
N TYR A 75 3.20 0.31 -2.02
CA TYR A 75 2.30 0.15 -3.17
C TYR A 75 2.41 -1.23 -3.80
N ARG A 76 3.62 -1.78 -3.96
CA ARG A 76 3.79 -3.17 -4.46
C ARG A 76 3.10 -4.17 -3.55
N ARG A 77 3.22 -4.01 -2.23
CA ARG A 77 2.56 -4.88 -1.26
C ARG A 77 1.04 -4.78 -1.34
N CYS A 78 0.50 -3.57 -1.48
CA CYS A 78 -0.91 -3.34 -1.77
C CYS A 78 -1.38 -4.15 -3.00
N LEU A 79 -0.65 -4.07 -4.11
CA LEU A 79 -1.00 -4.79 -5.34
C LEU A 79 -0.93 -6.31 -5.17
N THR A 80 0.11 -6.84 -4.53
CA THR A 80 0.21 -8.28 -4.25
C THR A 80 -0.97 -8.76 -3.39
N LEU A 81 -1.33 -8.00 -2.36
CA LEU A 81 -2.45 -8.38 -1.51
C LEU A 81 -3.77 -8.28 -2.25
N SER A 82 -3.93 -7.31 -3.16
CA SER A 82 -5.16 -7.09 -3.91
C SER A 82 -5.41 -8.09 -5.03
N GLN A 83 -4.38 -8.79 -5.54
CA GLN A 83 -4.56 -9.82 -6.60
C GLN A 83 -5.42 -11.01 -6.14
N HIS A 84 -5.48 -11.24 -4.83
CA HIS A 84 -6.23 -12.33 -4.24
C HIS A 84 -7.69 -11.98 -3.94
N TRP A 85 -8.11 -10.74 -4.22
CA TRP A 85 -9.43 -10.23 -3.89
C TRP A 85 -9.99 -9.38 -5.01
N GLU A 86 -11.31 -9.30 -5.13
CA GLU A 86 -12.01 -8.49 -6.13
C GLU A 86 -11.92 -6.97 -5.83
N LEU A 87 -10.80 -6.51 -5.25
CA LEU A 87 -10.54 -5.13 -4.82
C LEU A 87 -10.02 -4.28 -5.99
N HIS A 88 -10.74 -4.32 -7.11
CA HIS A 88 -10.32 -3.72 -8.38
C HIS A 88 -10.06 -2.21 -8.27
N HIS A 89 -10.85 -1.48 -7.46
CA HIS A 89 -10.65 -0.04 -7.27
C HIS A 89 -9.34 0.28 -6.55
N GLN A 90 -9.07 -0.39 -5.42
CA GLN A 90 -7.85 -0.14 -4.64
C GLN A 90 -6.59 -0.55 -5.41
N CYS A 91 -6.67 -1.65 -6.17
CA CYS A 91 -5.68 -2.06 -7.16
C CYS A 91 -5.32 -0.91 -8.12
N ARG A 92 -6.32 -0.33 -8.79
CA ARG A 92 -6.10 0.71 -9.80
C ARG A 92 -5.48 1.97 -9.20
N VAL A 93 -5.96 2.40 -8.04
CA VAL A 93 -5.38 3.56 -7.32
C VAL A 93 -3.92 3.29 -6.96
N ALA A 94 -3.61 2.12 -6.39
CA ALA A 94 -2.25 1.75 -6.03
C ALA A 94 -1.32 1.63 -7.25
N MET A 95 -1.81 1.15 -8.41
CA MET A 95 -1.06 1.14 -9.67
C MET A 95 -0.74 2.57 -10.14
N CYS A 96 -1.71 3.49 -10.10
CA CYS A 96 -1.47 4.89 -10.44
C CYS A 96 -0.42 5.52 -9.52
N ASN A 97 -0.57 5.33 -8.21
CA ASN A 97 0.33 5.90 -7.22
C ASN A 97 1.76 5.32 -7.34
N LEU A 98 1.87 4.01 -7.59
CA LEU A 98 3.14 3.37 -7.90
C LEU A 98 3.76 3.92 -9.19
N GLY A 99 2.95 4.17 -10.22
CA GLY A 99 3.38 4.81 -11.46
C GLY A 99 3.98 6.21 -11.22
N VAL A 100 3.37 7.00 -10.34
CA VAL A 100 3.87 8.33 -9.97
C VAL A 100 5.22 8.22 -9.25
N ALA A 101 5.31 7.37 -8.24
CA ALA A 101 6.55 7.16 -7.48
C ALA A 101 7.69 6.65 -8.38
N LEU A 102 7.43 5.68 -9.25
CA LEU A 102 8.41 5.16 -10.21
C LEU A 102 8.85 6.22 -11.23
N LYS A 103 7.92 7.05 -11.72
CA LYS A 103 8.25 8.15 -12.64
C LYS A 103 9.22 9.13 -11.97
N ARG A 104 8.93 9.53 -10.73
CA ARG A 104 9.77 10.46 -9.98
C ARG A 104 11.13 9.86 -9.62
N ALA A 105 11.21 8.54 -9.41
CA ALA A 105 12.47 7.80 -9.28
C ALA A 105 13.23 7.60 -10.62
N GLY A 106 12.78 8.18 -11.74
CA GLY A 106 13.41 8.03 -13.05
C GLY A 106 13.16 6.68 -13.76
N LEU A 107 12.36 5.79 -13.16
CA LEU A 107 12.06 4.45 -13.68
C LEU A 107 10.88 4.49 -14.69
N LEU A 108 11.02 5.29 -15.75
CA LEU A 108 9.94 5.63 -16.68
C LEU A 108 9.25 4.42 -17.33
N ARG A 109 10.02 3.40 -17.73
CA ARG A 109 9.47 2.17 -18.33
C ARG A 109 8.58 1.41 -17.34
N ALA A 110 8.98 1.35 -16.07
CA ALA A 110 8.19 0.69 -15.03
C ALA A 110 6.93 1.49 -14.70
N ALA A 111 7.03 2.83 -14.66
CA ALA A 111 5.89 3.71 -14.46
C ALA A 111 4.81 3.52 -15.54
N LEU A 112 5.20 3.49 -16.81
CA LEU A 112 4.27 3.27 -17.93
C LEU A 112 3.52 1.94 -17.83
N LYS A 113 4.22 0.87 -17.44
CA LYS A 113 3.57 -0.43 -17.22
C LYS A 113 2.46 -0.34 -16.17
N MET A 114 2.68 0.41 -15.09
CA MET A 114 1.68 0.58 -14.04
C MET A 114 0.50 1.43 -14.48
N TYR A 115 0.73 2.53 -15.22
CA TYR A 115 -0.37 3.33 -15.76
C TYR A 115 -1.21 2.56 -16.77
N ASN A 116 -0.58 1.79 -17.67
CA ASN A 116 -1.30 0.96 -18.64
C ASN A 116 -2.12 -0.13 -17.93
N ALA A 117 -1.54 -0.79 -16.94
CA ALA A 117 -2.26 -1.78 -16.12
C ALA A 117 -3.46 -1.12 -15.38
N ALA A 118 -3.28 0.07 -14.82
CA ALA A 118 -4.37 0.81 -14.16
C ALA A 118 -5.49 1.23 -15.13
N ALA A 119 -5.15 1.50 -16.39
CA ALA A 119 -6.10 1.83 -17.44
C ALA A 119 -6.82 0.59 -18.02
N GLY A 120 -6.36 -0.62 -17.69
CA GLY A 120 -6.82 -1.85 -18.34
C GLY A 120 -6.34 -1.99 -19.78
N ALA A 121 -5.28 -1.28 -20.16
CA ALA A 121 -4.73 -1.21 -21.51
C ALA A 121 -3.50 -2.13 -21.65
N LEU A 122 -3.69 -3.43 -21.40
CA LEU A 122 -2.68 -4.49 -21.61
C LEU A 122 -2.97 -5.26 -22.90
#